data_AF-A0A2T0B7T1-F1
#
_entry.id   AF-A0A2T0B7T1-F1
#
_cell.length_a   1.000
_cell.length_b   1.000
_cell.length_c   1.000
_cell.angle_alpha   90.00
_cell.angle_beta   90.00
_cell.angle_gamma   90.00
#
_symmetry.space_group_name_H-M   'P 1'
#
loop_
_entity.id
_entity.type
_entity.pdbx_description
1 polymer ?
#
loop_
_entity_poly.entity_id
_entity_poly.type
_entity_poly.pdbx_seq_one_letter_code
_entity_poly.pdbx_strand_id
1 'polypeptide(L)'
;MPRCERKKAEDAIYHVIVKSITEVPLFKEHDDKMQYLSQMRYYQKIYGFKVYAYCLMTNHGHFIIDSNGADISKIMHGLNFKYAITFNRIHKRNGHLFQDRFKSKIVSSDSYLITLSAYIHNNPLSIRGYENCPEKYKYSSLKVYLGIEKDDTGLLDEAFIMQIFNNDVKKARENYVKFVYICDGERIKKELEFEDEKTEYRSEKKIIVRNFEPEQISKFLAKETGINEMMLYVKNNKNAKIIRALATLLMRSLCNYRCSDICKVLGNITQSRVSSLCSIGVEIISTEEKYKNIINKFISLQPA
;
A
#
# COMPACT_ATOMS: atom_id res chain seq x y z
N MET A 1 -11.35 22.08 -16.99
CA MET A 1 -10.74 21.11 -17.92
C MET A 1 -11.16 19.70 -17.56
N PRO A 2 -11.43 18.83 -18.55
CA PRO A 2 -11.62 17.40 -18.31
C PRO A 2 -10.37 16.83 -17.63
N ARG A 3 -10.56 15.92 -16.66
CA ARG A 3 -9.42 15.27 -15.98
C ARG A 3 -8.73 14.30 -16.94
N CYS A 4 -7.40 14.34 -16.99
CA CYS A 4 -6.61 13.31 -17.64
C CYS A 4 -6.63 11.99 -16.85
N GLU A 5 -6.57 10.89 -17.60
CA GLU A 5 -6.40 9.55 -17.04
C GLU A 5 -5.00 9.42 -16.42
N ARG A 6 -4.92 8.67 -15.31
CA ARG A 6 -3.65 8.39 -14.63
C ARG A 6 -2.87 7.38 -15.45
N LYS A 7 -1.59 7.66 -15.74
CA LYS A 7 -0.66 6.67 -16.30
C LYS A 7 -0.50 5.51 -15.31
N LYS A 8 -0.72 4.29 -15.79
CA LYS A 8 -0.59 3.06 -15.00
C LYS A 8 0.19 2.02 -15.79
N ALA A 9 1.03 1.29 -15.09
CA ALA A 9 1.59 0.01 -15.51
C ALA A 9 1.54 -0.96 -14.32
N GLU A 10 1.40 -2.26 -14.61
CA GLU A 10 1.24 -3.31 -13.59
C GLU A 10 2.52 -3.53 -12.78
N ASP A 11 3.68 -3.25 -13.39
CA ASP A 11 5.03 -3.39 -12.86
C ASP A 11 5.65 -2.06 -12.38
N ALA A 12 4.87 -0.98 -12.41
CA ALA A 12 5.38 0.34 -12.04
C ALA A 12 5.50 0.55 -10.53
N ILE A 13 6.59 1.23 -10.18
CA ILE A 13 6.77 1.93 -8.90
C ILE A 13 6.23 3.35 -9.05
N TYR A 14 5.52 3.84 -8.05
CA TYR A 14 4.88 5.15 -8.06
C TYR A 14 5.38 6.01 -6.91
N HIS A 15 5.71 7.26 -7.21
CA HIS A 15 5.65 8.34 -6.23
C HIS A 15 4.19 8.69 -6.00
N VAL A 16 3.68 8.49 -4.79
CA VAL A 16 2.30 8.80 -4.42
C VAL A 16 2.26 9.95 -3.43
N ILE A 17 1.37 10.91 -3.69
CA ILE A 17 1.09 12.02 -2.75
C ILE A 17 -0.39 12.07 -2.44
N VAL A 18 -0.70 12.15 -1.16
CA VAL A 18 -2.04 12.46 -0.65
C VAL A 18 -2.01 13.79 0.07
N LYS A 19 -3.04 14.63 -0.11
CA LYS A 19 -3.12 15.95 0.49
C LYS A 19 -4.54 16.23 0.95
N SER A 20 -4.70 16.84 2.13
CA SER A 20 -5.99 17.31 2.62
C SER A 20 -6.40 18.63 2.01
N ILE A 21 -7.69 18.95 2.11
CA ILE A 21 -8.19 20.31 1.84
C ILE A 21 -7.49 21.33 2.75
N THR A 22 -7.31 22.56 2.26
CA THR A 22 -6.49 23.61 2.89
C THR A 22 -6.80 23.84 4.37
N GLU A 23 -8.07 23.78 4.75
CA GLU A 23 -8.55 24.13 6.09
C GLU A 23 -8.44 22.99 7.12
N VAL A 24 -8.07 21.78 6.69
CA VAL A 24 -8.12 20.59 7.56
C VAL A 24 -6.78 19.87 7.53
N PRO A 25 -6.09 19.72 8.69
CA PRO A 25 -4.95 18.82 8.79
C PRO A 25 -5.35 17.41 8.35
N LEU A 26 -4.55 16.80 7.48
CA LEU A 26 -4.78 15.41 7.07
C LEU A 26 -4.59 14.46 8.26
N PHE A 27 -3.66 14.81 9.14
CA PHE A 27 -3.40 14.13 10.40
C PHE A 27 -3.32 15.17 11.51
N LYS A 28 -4.36 15.27 12.33
CA LYS A 28 -4.45 16.22 13.43
C LYS A 28 -3.59 15.78 14.61
N GLU A 29 -3.58 14.48 14.88
CA GLU A 29 -2.91 13.89 16.05
C GLU A 29 -1.95 12.76 15.67
N HIS A 30 -1.21 12.23 16.65
CA HIS A 30 -0.33 11.07 16.47
C HIS A 30 -1.12 9.85 15.96
N ASP A 31 -2.26 9.59 16.58
CA ASP A 31 -3.09 8.42 16.30
C ASP A 31 -3.64 8.41 14.87
N ASP A 32 -3.86 9.58 14.28
CA ASP A 32 -4.27 9.70 12.87
C ASP A 32 -3.20 9.16 11.93
N LYS A 33 -1.92 9.47 12.19
CA LYS A 33 -0.79 8.98 11.38
C LYS A 33 -0.61 7.48 11.55
N MET A 34 -0.66 7.00 12.78
CA MET A 34 -0.56 5.56 13.08
C MET A 34 -1.72 4.78 12.46
N GLN A 35 -2.94 5.33 12.52
CA GLN A 35 -4.10 4.75 11.88
C GLN A 35 -3.92 4.66 10.35
N TYR A 36 -3.38 5.69 9.71
CA TYR A 36 -3.14 5.66 8.27
C TYR A 36 -2.12 4.60 7.86
N LEU A 37 -1.00 4.47 8.58
CA LEU A 37 0.01 3.43 8.36
C LEU A 37 -0.57 2.03 8.60
N SER A 38 -1.35 1.85 9.66
CA SER A 38 -2.05 0.59 9.96
C SER A 38 -3.04 0.21 8.86
N GLN A 39 -3.82 1.17 8.34
CA GLN A 39 -4.73 0.93 7.22
C GLN A 39 -3.97 0.63 5.92
N MET A 40 -2.84 1.29 5.67
CA MET A 40 -2.00 0.98 4.52
C MET A 40 -1.48 -0.46 4.61
N ARG A 41 -1.01 -0.89 5.78
CA ARG A 41 -0.60 -2.29 6.04
C ARG A 41 -1.74 -3.28 5.85
N TYR A 42 -2.96 -2.92 6.26
CA TYR A 42 -4.15 -3.74 5.99
C TYR A 42 -4.38 -3.93 4.48
N TYR A 43 -4.35 -2.85 3.70
CA TYR A 43 -4.49 -2.96 2.24
C TYR A 43 -3.30 -3.65 1.58
N GLN A 44 -2.11 -3.56 2.17
CA GLN A 44 -0.93 -4.29 1.73
C GLN A 44 -1.13 -5.80 1.81
N LYS A 45 -1.77 -6.29 2.88
CA LYS A 45 -2.13 -7.71 3.02
C LYS A 45 -3.18 -8.18 2.01
N ILE A 46 -4.04 -7.27 1.52
CA ILE A 46 -5.04 -7.58 0.50
C ILE A 46 -4.44 -7.60 -0.90
N TYR A 47 -3.63 -6.61 -1.22
CA TYR A 47 -3.20 -6.35 -2.60
C TYR A 47 -1.76 -6.76 -2.87
N GLY A 48 -0.97 -7.10 -1.85
CA GLY A 48 0.42 -7.54 -2.01
C GLY A 48 1.38 -6.49 -2.57
N PHE A 49 1.01 -5.20 -2.54
CA PHE A 49 1.89 -4.11 -2.95
C PHE A 49 3.04 -3.92 -1.95
N LYS A 50 4.08 -3.20 -2.35
CA LYS A 50 5.22 -2.89 -1.48
C LYS A 50 5.31 -1.39 -1.24
N VAL A 51 5.75 -1.00 -0.05
CA VAL A 51 6.04 0.39 0.29
C VAL A 51 7.53 0.49 0.53
N TYR A 52 8.22 1.26 -0.31
CA TYR A 52 9.67 1.41 -0.19
C TYR A 52 10.05 2.57 0.72
N ALA A 53 9.35 3.70 0.66
CA ALA A 53 9.59 4.81 1.57
C ALA A 53 8.31 5.58 1.85
N TYR A 54 8.25 6.26 2.99
CA TYR A 54 7.14 7.16 3.32
C TYR A 54 7.57 8.33 4.22
N CYS A 55 6.81 9.42 4.14
CA CYS A 55 6.82 10.50 5.13
C CYS A 55 5.42 11.10 5.26
N LEU A 56 4.87 11.12 6.47
CA LEU A 56 3.58 11.71 6.80
C LEU A 56 3.78 13.08 7.44
N MET A 57 3.45 14.14 6.70
CA MET A 57 3.42 15.53 7.18
C MET A 57 2.04 15.85 7.75
N THR A 58 1.80 17.06 8.27
CA THR A 58 0.50 17.40 8.89
C THR A 58 -0.66 17.45 7.88
N ASN A 59 -0.44 17.99 6.69
CA ASN A 59 -1.47 18.22 5.66
C ASN A 59 -1.30 17.34 4.41
N HIS A 60 -0.26 16.50 4.35
CA HIS A 60 -0.01 15.62 3.23
C HIS A 60 0.85 14.43 3.63
N GLY A 61 0.89 13.40 2.79
CA GLY A 61 1.77 12.25 2.93
C GLY A 61 2.40 11.89 1.59
N HIS A 62 3.67 11.48 1.62
CA HIS A 62 4.41 10.99 0.48
C HIS A 62 4.76 9.52 0.65
N PHE A 63 4.68 8.77 -0.44
CA PHE A 63 5.00 7.34 -0.46
C PHE A 63 5.72 6.95 -1.76
N ILE A 64 6.54 5.91 -1.68
CA ILE A 64 7.00 5.13 -2.83
C ILE A 64 6.29 3.79 -2.77
N ILE A 65 5.44 3.50 -3.75
CA ILE A 65 4.61 2.28 -3.78
C ILE A 65 4.92 1.50 -5.06
N ASP A 66 5.39 0.27 -4.91
CA ASP A 66 5.40 -0.71 -5.99
C ASP A 66 4.06 -1.43 -5.98
N SER A 67 3.29 -1.27 -7.06
CA SER A 67 1.94 -1.85 -7.13
C SER A 67 1.97 -3.38 -7.23
N ASN A 68 3.10 -3.96 -7.62
CA ASN A 68 3.35 -5.40 -7.67
C ASN A 68 2.22 -6.18 -8.38
N GLY A 69 1.75 -5.66 -9.51
CA GLY A 69 0.66 -6.19 -10.34
C GLY A 69 -0.76 -5.79 -9.92
N ALA A 70 -0.95 -5.04 -8.84
CA ALA A 70 -2.26 -4.51 -8.45
C ALA A 70 -2.55 -3.14 -9.10
N ASP A 71 -3.81 -2.73 -9.17
CA ASP A 71 -4.16 -1.38 -9.62
C ASP A 71 -3.95 -0.36 -8.50
N ILE A 72 -2.96 0.55 -8.67
CA ILE A 72 -2.67 1.63 -7.72
C ILE A 72 -3.90 2.47 -7.35
N SER A 73 -4.83 2.66 -8.30
CA SER A 73 -6.07 3.39 -8.03
C SER A 73 -6.99 2.63 -7.10
N LYS A 74 -7.05 1.30 -7.18
CA LYS A 74 -7.85 0.47 -6.26
C LYS A 74 -7.25 0.47 -4.86
N ILE A 75 -5.91 0.37 -4.76
CA ILE A 75 -5.18 0.45 -3.49
C ILE A 75 -5.48 1.78 -2.80
N MET A 76 -5.18 2.89 -3.46
CA MET A 76 -5.29 4.22 -2.88
C MET A 76 -6.74 4.66 -2.67
N HIS A 77 -7.67 4.24 -3.52
CA HIS A 77 -9.10 4.49 -3.29
C HIS A 77 -9.58 3.79 -2.02
N GLY A 78 -9.27 2.51 -1.84
CA GLY A 78 -9.65 1.77 -0.64
C GLY A 78 -9.07 2.42 0.62
N LEU A 79 -7.76 2.68 0.62
CA LEU A 79 -7.04 3.31 1.73
C LEU A 79 -7.63 4.68 2.09
N ASN A 80 -7.66 5.62 1.13
CA ASN A 80 -8.09 6.99 1.40
C ASN A 80 -9.58 7.05 1.77
N PHE A 81 -10.44 6.23 1.15
CA PHE A 81 -11.85 6.18 1.49
C PHE A 81 -12.06 5.69 2.93
N LYS A 82 -11.41 4.58 3.30
CA LYS A 82 -11.51 4.03 4.66
C LYS A 82 -10.96 5.01 5.71
N TYR A 83 -9.84 5.65 5.41
CA TYR A 83 -9.25 6.65 6.29
C TYR A 83 -10.19 7.85 6.47
N ALA A 84 -10.69 8.44 5.38
CA ALA A 84 -11.58 9.60 5.45
C ALA A 84 -12.84 9.32 6.28
N ILE A 85 -13.47 8.16 6.11
CA ILE A 85 -14.63 7.75 6.92
C ILE A 85 -14.25 7.67 8.40
N THR A 86 -13.12 7.04 8.70
CA THR A 86 -12.72 6.81 10.09
C THR A 86 -12.30 8.11 10.78
N PHE A 87 -11.54 8.96 10.08
CA PHE A 87 -11.17 10.29 10.51
C PHE A 87 -12.39 11.17 10.79
N ASN A 88 -13.33 11.24 9.83
CA ASN A 88 -14.56 12.02 10.00
C ASN A 88 -15.38 11.52 11.20
N ARG A 89 -15.45 10.21 11.42
CA ARG A 89 -16.13 9.64 12.59
C ARG A 89 -15.46 10.03 13.92
N ILE A 90 -14.14 9.88 14.02
CA ILE A 90 -13.36 10.20 15.23
C ILE A 90 -13.46 11.69 15.55
N HIS A 91 -13.27 12.53 14.53
CA HIS A 91 -13.24 13.99 14.66
C HIS A 91 -14.62 14.64 14.51
N LYS A 92 -15.71 13.85 14.56
CA LYS A 92 -17.12 14.29 14.44
C LYS A 92 -17.35 15.28 13.29
N ARG A 93 -16.73 15.00 12.14
CA ARG A 93 -16.72 15.87 10.97
C ARG A 93 -17.54 15.25 9.83
N ASN A 94 -18.04 16.10 8.94
CA ASN A 94 -18.70 15.69 7.71
C ASN A 94 -17.96 16.27 6.49
N GLY A 95 -18.18 15.69 5.32
CA GLY A 95 -17.63 16.17 4.05
C GLY A 95 -16.24 15.64 3.69
N HIS A 96 -15.67 16.20 2.63
CA HIS A 96 -14.41 15.74 2.02
C HIS A 96 -13.20 16.04 2.90
N LEU A 97 -12.33 15.06 3.09
CA LEU A 97 -11.05 15.21 3.80
C LEU A 97 -9.89 15.50 2.84
N PHE A 98 -9.79 14.72 1.77
CA PHE A 98 -8.76 14.86 0.74
C PHE A 98 -9.12 15.96 -0.24
N GLN A 99 -8.12 16.73 -0.67
CA GLN A 99 -8.28 17.83 -1.62
C GLN A 99 -8.73 17.36 -3.00
N ASP A 100 -8.14 16.27 -3.47
CA ASP A 100 -8.47 15.62 -4.74
C ASP A 100 -8.12 14.13 -4.63
N ARG A 101 -8.20 13.39 -5.75
CA ARG A 101 -7.53 12.10 -5.93
C ARG A 101 -6.05 12.25 -5.56
N PHE A 102 -5.44 11.15 -5.09
CA PHE A 102 -4.00 11.10 -4.88
C PHE A 102 -3.25 11.46 -6.18
N LYS A 103 -2.14 12.17 -6.06
CA LYS A 103 -1.21 12.38 -7.18
C LYS A 103 -0.30 11.17 -7.30
N SER A 104 0.11 10.85 -8.52
CA SER A 104 1.03 9.75 -8.79
C SER A 104 1.92 10.03 -9.99
N LYS A 105 3.21 9.74 -9.87
CA LYS A 105 4.20 9.76 -10.97
C LYS A 105 4.91 8.41 -11.00
N ILE A 106 5.07 7.82 -12.18
CA ILE A 106 5.82 6.56 -12.33
C ILE A 106 7.30 6.86 -12.12
N VAL A 107 7.97 6.00 -11.35
CA VAL A 107 9.41 6.06 -11.15
C VAL A 107 10.08 5.37 -12.33
N SER A 108 10.85 6.11 -13.13
CA SER A 108 11.40 5.65 -14.41
C SER A 108 12.78 5.00 -14.34
N SER A 109 13.51 5.14 -13.23
CA SER A 109 14.86 4.58 -13.08
C SER A 109 15.24 4.39 -11.61
N ASP A 110 16.30 3.60 -11.37
CA ASP A 110 16.87 3.41 -10.03
C ASP A 110 17.49 4.70 -9.47
N SER A 111 18.13 5.51 -10.32
CA SER A 111 18.65 6.82 -9.92
C SER A 111 17.53 7.76 -9.45
N TYR A 112 16.39 7.73 -10.16
CA TYR A 112 15.21 8.49 -9.78
C TYR A 112 14.59 7.94 -8.49
N LEU A 113 14.55 6.61 -8.32
CA LEU A 113 14.06 5.95 -7.12
C LEU A 113 14.83 6.37 -5.86
N ILE A 114 16.16 6.31 -5.89
CA ILE A 114 16.98 6.67 -4.73
C ILE A 114 16.85 8.16 -4.42
N THR A 115 16.84 9.02 -5.44
CA THR A 115 16.67 10.48 -5.29
C THR A 115 15.31 10.81 -4.68
N LEU A 116 14.24 10.15 -5.16
CA LEU A 116 12.90 10.28 -4.61
C LEU A 116 12.84 9.83 -3.14
N SER A 117 13.53 8.76 -2.78
CA SER A 117 13.56 8.29 -1.38
C SER A 117 14.18 9.34 -0.45
N ALA A 118 15.32 9.92 -0.84
CA ALA A 118 15.97 11.00 -0.09
C ALA A 118 15.07 12.24 -0.01
N TYR A 119 14.42 12.64 -1.11
CA TYR A 119 13.45 13.74 -1.10
C TYR A 119 12.33 13.49 -0.09
N ILE A 120 11.73 12.29 -0.09
CA ILE A 120 10.66 11.92 0.85
C ILE A 120 11.16 12.01 2.28
N HIS A 121 12.35 11.49 2.57
CA HIS A 121 12.95 11.54 3.90
C HIS A 121 13.39 12.94 4.34
N ASN A 122 13.66 13.85 3.40
CA ASN A 122 14.00 15.25 3.65
C ASN A 122 12.77 16.18 3.74
N ASN A 123 11.55 15.69 3.54
CA ASN A 123 10.34 16.50 3.74
C ASN A 123 10.25 17.17 5.13
N PRO A 124 10.64 16.50 6.23
CA PRO A 124 10.64 17.11 7.56
C PRO A 124 11.58 18.31 7.72
N LEU A 125 12.57 18.51 6.84
CA LEU A 125 13.47 19.68 6.90
C LEU A 125 12.72 21.01 6.77
N SER A 126 11.54 20.99 6.16
CA SER A 126 10.65 22.16 6.07
C SER A 126 9.92 22.50 7.37
N ILE A 127 10.01 21.65 8.40
CA ILE A 127 9.38 21.85 9.71
C ILE A 127 10.39 22.53 10.63
N ARG A 128 9.94 23.59 11.31
CA ARG A 128 10.73 24.26 12.33
C ARG A 128 11.22 23.27 13.41
N GLY A 129 12.52 23.26 13.68
CA GLY A 129 13.18 22.36 14.64
C GLY A 129 13.68 21.03 14.05
N TYR A 130 13.48 20.77 12.76
CA TYR A 130 13.94 19.58 12.05
C TYR A 130 14.92 19.89 10.90
N GLU A 131 15.32 21.15 10.73
CA GLU A 131 16.05 21.68 9.57
C GLU A 131 17.40 20.99 9.31
N ASN A 132 17.98 20.36 10.33
CA ASN A 132 19.26 19.65 10.24
C ASN A 132 19.19 18.24 10.84
N CYS A 133 18.00 17.73 11.14
CA CYS A 133 17.84 16.44 11.81
C CYS A 133 16.55 15.71 11.37
N PRO A 134 16.38 15.44 10.06
CA PRO A 134 15.17 14.80 9.52
C PRO A 134 14.95 13.41 10.15
N GLU A 135 16.01 12.73 10.60
CA GLU A 135 15.95 11.44 11.28
C GLU A 135 15.22 11.48 12.62
N LYS A 136 15.09 12.65 13.25
CA LYS A 136 14.31 12.78 14.50
C LYS A 136 12.81 12.77 14.24
N TYR A 137 12.37 12.97 12.99
CA TYR A 137 10.95 13.01 12.67
C TYR A 137 10.34 11.62 12.68
N LYS A 138 9.43 11.37 13.61
CA LYS A 138 8.88 10.03 13.91
C LYS A 138 8.04 9.41 12.79
N TYR A 139 7.48 10.23 11.90
CA TYR A 139 6.53 9.77 10.89
C TYR A 139 7.14 9.71 9.48
N SER A 140 8.46 9.56 9.43
CA SER A 140 9.24 9.26 8.23
C SER A 140 9.86 7.87 8.38
N SER A 141 9.94 7.12 7.28
CA SER A 141 10.62 5.81 7.30
C SER A 141 12.15 5.94 7.40
N LEU A 142 12.72 7.15 7.40
CA LEU A 142 14.16 7.40 7.46
C LEU A 142 14.84 6.68 8.63
N LYS A 143 14.23 6.66 9.82
CA LYS A 143 14.84 5.98 10.99
C LYS A 143 15.12 4.49 10.77
N VAL A 144 14.25 3.82 10.03
CA VAL A 144 14.43 2.41 9.67
C VAL A 144 15.59 2.25 8.70
N TYR A 145 15.66 3.13 7.70
CA TYR A 145 16.78 3.21 6.76
C TYR A 145 18.12 3.44 7.46
N LEU A 146 18.15 4.27 8.50
CA LEU A 146 19.34 4.54 9.28
C LEU A 146 19.66 3.44 10.32
N GLY A 147 18.75 2.48 10.52
CA GLY A 147 18.89 1.44 11.53
C GLY A 147 18.76 1.93 12.97
N ILE A 148 18.18 3.12 13.17
CA ILE A 148 17.92 3.70 14.50
C ILE A 148 16.76 2.97 15.18
N GLU A 149 15.74 2.61 14.41
CA GLU A 149 14.56 1.88 14.85
C GLU A 149 14.26 0.74 13.88
N LYS A 150 13.54 -0.29 14.36
CA LYS A 150 12.98 -1.34 13.49
C LYS A 150 11.63 -0.87 12.94
N ASP A 151 11.20 -1.44 11.81
CA ASP A 151 9.84 -1.18 11.33
C ASP A 151 8.82 -1.97 12.15
N ASP A 152 8.25 -1.32 13.16
CA ASP A 152 7.19 -1.91 14.00
C ASP A 152 5.85 -2.05 13.24
N THR A 153 5.69 -1.38 12.10
CA THR A 153 4.46 -1.46 11.29
C THR A 153 4.44 -2.67 10.36
N GLY A 154 5.62 -3.21 10.04
CA GLY A 154 5.85 -4.23 9.01
C GLY A 154 5.43 -3.80 7.60
N LEU A 155 5.24 -2.50 7.38
CA LEU A 155 4.78 -1.92 6.12
C LEU A 155 5.91 -1.83 5.09
N LEU A 156 7.12 -1.58 5.56
CA LEU A 156 8.26 -1.17 4.75
C LEU A 156 8.97 -2.37 4.12
N ASP A 157 9.42 -2.20 2.88
CA ASP A 157 10.37 -3.07 2.20
C ASP A 157 11.61 -2.24 1.83
N GLU A 158 12.38 -1.83 2.86
CA GLU A 158 13.54 -0.94 2.67
C GLU A 158 14.68 -1.62 1.91
N ALA A 159 14.75 -2.96 2.00
CA ALA A 159 15.80 -3.76 1.41
C ALA A 159 15.96 -3.48 -0.09
N PHE A 160 14.86 -3.27 -0.80
CA PHE A 160 14.88 -2.98 -2.24
C PHE A 160 15.70 -1.72 -2.58
N ILE A 161 15.53 -0.64 -1.81
CA ILE A 161 16.32 0.59 -2.03
C ILE A 161 17.74 0.42 -1.49
N MET A 162 17.89 -0.22 -0.32
CA MET A 162 19.20 -0.40 0.32
C MET A 162 20.18 -1.21 -0.54
N GLN A 163 19.69 -2.22 -1.25
CA GLN A 163 20.48 -3.02 -2.18
C GLN A 163 21.12 -2.20 -3.32
N ILE A 164 20.51 -1.08 -3.72
CA ILE A 164 21.08 -0.17 -4.73
C ILE A 164 22.36 0.51 -4.20
N PHE A 165 22.44 0.76 -2.90
CA PHE A 165 23.59 1.40 -2.27
C PHE A 165 24.72 0.42 -1.93
N ASN A 166 24.37 -0.77 -1.45
CA ASN A 166 25.30 -1.87 -1.22
C ASN A 166 24.58 -3.18 -0.88
N ASN A 167 25.22 -4.32 -1.14
CA ASN A 167 24.74 -5.62 -0.65
C ASN A 167 24.99 -5.81 0.86
N ASP A 168 26.02 -5.16 1.41
CA ASP A 168 26.25 -5.14 2.85
C ASP A 168 25.37 -4.07 3.51
N VAL A 169 24.52 -4.49 4.46
CA VAL A 169 23.54 -3.61 5.10
C VAL A 169 24.21 -2.43 5.80
N LYS A 170 25.37 -2.63 6.45
CA LYS A 170 26.04 -1.55 7.19
C LYS A 170 26.58 -0.50 6.22
N LYS A 171 27.27 -0.92 5.16
CA LYS A 171 27.76 -0.02 4.11
C LYS A 171 26.63 0.68 3.36
N ALA A 172 25.53 -0.03 3.09
CA ALA A 172 24.35 0.54 2.45
C ALA A 172 23.78 1.69 3.30
N ARG A 173 23.68 1.51 4.62
CA ARG A 173 23.23 2.57 5.55
C ARG A 173 24.17 3.77 5.54
N GLU A 174 25.47 3.53 5.66
CA GLU A 174 26.47 4.61 5.63
C GLU A 174 26.41 5.42 4.33
N ASN A 175 26.26 4.74 3.19
CA ASN A 175 26.12 5.39 1.89
C ASN A 175 24.78 6.13 1.77
N TYR A 176 23.69 5.56 2.29
CA TYR A 176 22.37 6.19 2.27
C TYR A 176 22.35 7.47 3.10
N VAL A 177 22.94 7.46 4.31
CA VAL A 177 23.06 8.66 5.15
C VAL A 177 23.74 9.78 4.37
N LYS A 178 24.92 9.50 3.81
CA LYS A 178 25.67 10.48 3.02
C LYS A 178 24.83 11.02 1.87
N PHE A 179 24.12 10.15 1.16
CA PHE A 179 23.26 10.53 0.05
C PHE A 179 22.12 11.46 0.49
N VAL A 180 21.40 11.13 1.57
CA VAL A 180 20.30 11.97 2.10
C VAL A 180 20.76 13.38 2.46
N TYR A 181 21.95 13.51 3.07
CA TYR A 181 22.52 14.82 3.45
C TYR A 181 23.15 15.59 2.28
N ILE A 182 23.59 14.92 1.21
CA ILE A 182 24.09 15.56 -0.02
C ILE A 182 22.92 16.02 -0.91
N CYS A 183 21.81 15.29 -0.89
CA CYS A 183 20.62 15.60 -1.69
C CYS A 183 19.94 16.89 -1.22
N ASP A 184 20.21 18.00 -1.91
CA ASP A 184 19.51 19.26 -1.72
C ASP A 184 18.03 19.15 -2.14
N GLY A 185 17.15 19.34 -1.16
CA GLY A 185 15.70 19.25 -1.33
C GLY A 185 15.13 20.26 -2.32
N GLU A 186 15.72 21.46 -2.46
CA GLU A 186 15.19 22.49 -3.39
C GLU A 186 15.47 22.17 -4.86
N ARG A 187 16.69 21.70 -5.17
CA ARG A 187 17.05 21.26 -6.52
C ARG A 187 16.20 20.07 -6.97
N ILE A 188 16.01 19.09 -6.09
CA ILE A 188 15.24 17.88 -6.37
C ILE A 188 13.74 18.17 -6.51
N LYS A 189 13.21 19.15 -5.76
CA LYS A 189 11.79 19.53 -5.83
C LYS A 189 11.40 20.02 -7.22
N LYS A 190 12.28 20.75 -7.92
CA LYS A 190 12.06 21.19 -9.31
C LYS A 190 12.01 20.01 -10.29
N GLU A 191 12.85 18.99 -10.11
CA GLU A 191 12.89 17.78 -10.95
C GLU A 191 11.72 16.80 -10.62
N LEU A 192 11.22 16.84 -9.38
CA LEU A 192 10.11 16.03 -8.88
C LEU A 192 8.73 16.67 -9.00
N GLU A 193 8.66 17.95 -9.35
CA GLU A 193 7.39 18.58 -9.68
C GLU A 193 6.71 17.76 -10.79
N PHE A 194 5.40 17.57 -10.65
CA PHE A 194 4.61 16.69 -11.52
C PHE A 194 4.45 17.35 -12.89
N GLU A 195 5.53 17.43 -13.66
CA GLU A 195 5.46 17.72 -15.08
C GLU A 195 4.99 16.46 -15.83
N ASP A 196 4.09 16.66 -16.80
CA ASP A 196 3.41 15.60 -17.55
C ASP A 196 4.33 14.94 -18.59
N GLU A 197 5.49 14.43 -18.18
CA GLU A 197 6.40 13.73 -19.08
C GLU A 197 5.89 12.34 -19.44
N LYS A 198 6.00 11.98 -20.73
CA LYS A 198 5.70 10.63 -21.25
C LYS A 198 6.86 9.69 -20.87
N THR A 199 6.80 9.08 -19.69
CA THR A 199 7.77 8.06 -19.26
C THR A 199 7.18 6.65 -19.39
N GLU A 200 7.85 5.77 -20.13
CA GLU A 200 7.68 4.31 -19.99
C GLU A 200 8.70 3.80 -18.97
N TYR A 201 8.22 3.21 -17.88
CA TYR A 201 9.05 2.35 -17.02
C TYR A 201 8.83 0.92 -17.47
N ARG A 202 9.91 0.23 -17.85
CA ARG A 202 9.87 -1.20 -18.17
C ARG A 202 10.63 -1.92 -17.06
N SER A 203 9.90 -2.58 -16.17
CA SER A 203 10.52 -3.35 -15.11
C SER A 203 10.77 -4.78 -15.60
N GLU A 204 11.96 -5.31 -15.35
CA GLU A 204 12.24 -6.75 -15.49
C GLU A 204 11.71 -7.56 -14.27
N LYS A 205 10.88 -6.95 -13.42
CA LYS A 205 10.38 -7.56 -12.19
C LYS A 205 9.28 -8.56 -12.51
N LYS A 206 9.33 -9.72 -11.87
CA LYS A 206 8.20 -10.63 -11.83
C LYS A 206 7.11 -10.06 -10.91
N ILE A 207 5.96 -9.71 -11.48
CA ILE A 207 4.79 -9.23 -10.74
C ILE A 207 3.86 -10.38 -10.36
N ILE A 208 2.99 -10.13 -9.38
CA ILE A 208 1.87 -11.03 -9.09
C ILE A 208 0.81 -10.86 -10.19
N VAL A 209 0.43 -11.93 -10.85
CA VAL A 209 -0.66 -11.93 -11.85
C VAL A 209 -2.01 -11.88 -11.13
N ARG A 210 -2.98 -11.10 -11.64
CA ARG A 210 -4.29 -10.88 -10.97
C ARG A 210 -5.52 -11.08 -11.87
N ASN A 211 -5.43 -12.00 -12.81
CA ASN A 211 -6.52 -12.35 -13.73
C ASN A 211 -7.06 -13.76 -13.48
N PHE A 212 -6.92 -14.28 -12.26
CA PHE A 212 -7.41 -15.61 -11.91
C PHE A 212 -8.94 -15.65 -11.82
N GLU A 213 -9.53 -16.79 -12.17
CA GLU A 213 -10.97 -16.99 -12.11
C GLU A 213 -11.43 -17.37 -10.69
N PRO A 214 -12.61 -16.91 -10.23
CA PRO A 214 -13.16 -17.24 -8.92
C PRO A 214 -13.25 -18.75 -8.65
N GLU A 215 -13.55 -19.56 -9.65
CA GLU A 215 -13.63 -21.02 -9.55
C GLU A 215 -12.28 -21.64 -9.19
N GLN A 216 -11.16 -21.07 -9.66
CA GLN A 216 -9.82 -21.53 -9.28
C GLN A 216 -9.57 -21.28 -7.79
N ILE A 217 -10.00 -20.12 -7.28
CA ILE A 217 -9.92 -19.78 -5.85
C ILE A 217 -10.75 -20.75 -5.01
N SER A 218 -11.99 -21.00 -5.42
CA SER A 218 -12.92 -21.88 -4.71
C SER A 218 -12.39 -23.32 -4.60
N LYS A 219 -11.93 -23.89 -5.72
CA LYS A 219 -11.33 -25.24 -5.74
C LYS A 219 -10.08 -25.35 -4.89
N PHE A 220 -9.20 -24.36 -4.97
CA PHE A 220 -8.00 -24.31 -4.14
C PHE A 220 -8.35 -24.27 -2.65
N LEU A 221 -9.29 -23.41 -2.25
CA LEU A 221 -9.71 -23.29 -0.86
C LEU A 221 -10.38 -24.54 -0.33
N ALA A 222 -11.19 -25.22 -1.14
CA ALA A 222 -11.80 -26.47 -0.73
C ALA A 222 -10.73 -27.52 -0.36
N LYS A 223 -9.69 -27.64 -1.20
CA LYS A 223 -8.54 -28.52 -0.94
C LYS A 223 -7.74 -28.09 0.30
N GLU A 224 -7.46 -26.80 0.44
CA GLU A 224 -6.60 -26.27 1.51
C GLU A 224 -7.28 -26.30 2.89
N THR A 225 -8.58 -26.07 2.92
CA THR A 225 -9.35 -26.01 4.17
C THR A 225 -9.96 -27.35 4.56
N GLY A 226 -10.14 -28.27 3.60
CA GLY A 226 -10.93 -29.50 3.77
C GLY A 226 -12.44 -29.23 3.84
N ILE A 227 -12.88 -28.01 3.55
CA ILE A 227 -14.29 -27.61 3.59
C ILE A 227 -14.87 -27.72 2.18
N ASN A 228 -16.06 -28.31 2.06
CA ASN A 228 -16.76 -28.43 0.79
C ASN A 228 -17.00 -27.05 0.14
N GLU A 229 -16.76 -26.93 -1.17
CA GLU A 229 -16.93 -25.71 -1.97
C GLU A 229 -18.32 -25.07 -1.80
N MET A 230 -19.37 -25.88 -1.67
CA MET A 230 -20.75 -25.42 -1.46
C MET A 230 -20.92 -24.52 -0.23
N MET A 231 -20.02 -24.63 0.76
CA MET A 231 -20.03 -23.79 1.97
C MET A 231 -19.77 -22.31 1.66
N LEU A 232 -19.26 -21.96 0.48
CA LEU A 232 -19.15 -20.57 0.03
C LEU A 232 -20.50 -19.86 -0.05
N TYR A 233 -21.56 -20.60 -0.37
CA TYR A 233 -22.92 -20.08 -0.56
C TYR A 233 -23.78 -20.18 0.71
N VAL A 234 -23.31 -20.91 1.73
CA VAL A 234 -24.05 -21.15 2.97
C VAL A 234 -23.93 -19.94 3.92
N LYS A 235 -25.07 -19.50 4.47
CA LYS A 235 -25.16 -18.42 5.46
C LYS A 235 -25.10 -18.97 6.89
N ASN A 236 -24.65 -18.13 7.83
CA ASN A 236 -24.72 -18.37 9.28
C ASN A 236 -24.06 -19.68 9.78
N ASN A 237 -23.05 -20.18 9.07
CA ASN A 237 -22.28 -21.34 9.48
C ASN A 237 -20.81 -20.95 9.76
N LYS A 238 -20.22 -21.48 10.84
CA LYS A 238 -18.86 -21.14 11.27
C LYS A 238 -17.80 -21.57 10.25
N ASN A 239 -17.90 -22.78 9.70
CA ASN A 239 -16.98 -23.28 8.66
C ASN A 239 -17.17 -22.50 7.35
N ALA A 240 -18.42 -22.18 7.00
CA ALA A 240 -18.72 -21.30 5.87
C ALA A 240 -18.10 -19.90 6.06
N LYS A 241 -18.05 -19.37 7.30
CA LYS A 241 -17.45 -18.05 7.56
C LYS A 241 -15.97 -18.02 7.20
N ILE A 242 -15.20 -19.04 7.57
CA ILE A 242 -13.75 -19.10 7.30
C ILE A 242 -13.50 -19.17 5.79
N ILE A 243 -14.12 -20.14 5.08
CA ILE A 243 -13.90 -20.31 3.65
C ILE A 243 -14.37 -19.08 2.86
N ARG A 244 -15.48 -18.44 3.24
CA ARG A 244 -15.97 -17.21 2.60
C ARG A 244 -15.07 -16.00 2.86
N ALA A 245 -14.49 -15.89 4.05
CA ALA A 245 -13.55 -14.83 4.38
C ALA A 245 -12.26 -14.96 3.56
N LEU A 246 -11.68 -16.17 3.51
CA LEU A 246 -10.50 -16.46 2.69
C LEU A 246 -10.80 -16.26 1.20
N ALA A 247 -11.93 -16.77 0.69
CA ALA A 247 -12.34 -16.60 -0.71
C ALA A 247 -12.49 -15.13 -1.08
N THR A 248 -13.12 -14.34 -0.20
CA THR A 248 -13.25 -12.90 -0.42
C THR A 248 -11.88 -12.22 -0.50
N LEU A 249 -10.95 -12.55 0.40
CA LEU A 249 -9.59 -12.01 0.40
C LEU A 249 -8.84 -12.40 -0.89
N LEU A 250 -8.86 -13.68 -1.26
CA LEU A 250 -8.18 -14.18 -2.45
C LEU A 250 -8.77 -13.59 -3.73
N MET A 251 -10.09 -13.48 -3.86
CA MET A 251 -10.73 -12.83 -5.02
C MET A 251 -10.37 -11.35 -5.12
N ARG A 252 -10.27 -10.66 -3.98
CA ARG A 252 -9.77 -9.26 -3.92
C ARG A 252 -8.31 -9.16 -4.36
N SER A 253 -7.48 -10.10 -3.95
CA SER A 253 -6.03 -10.10 -4.16
C SER A 253 -5.63 -10.56 -5.57
N LEU A 254 -6.29 -11.60 -6.09
CA LEU A 254 -5.82 -12.41 -7.22
C LEU A 254 -6.76 -12.40 -8.43
N CYS A 255 -8.03 -12.05 -8.26
CA CYS A 255 -8.95 -11.86 -9.38
C CYS A 255 -9.08 -10.37 -9.77
N ASN A 256 -8.47 -9.47 -8.99
CA ASN A 256 -8.64 -8.02 -9.12
C ASN A 256 -10.11 -7.55 -8.92
N TYR A 257 -10.92 -8.33 -8.22
CA TYR A 257 -12.36 -8.07 -8.07
C TYR A 257 -12.67 -6.95 -7.06
N ARG A 258 -13.72 -6.18 -7.33
CA ARG A 258 -14.32 -5.23 -6.38
C ARG A 258 -15.31 -5.97 -5.47
N CYS A 259 -15.73 -5.33 -4.38
CA CYS A 259 -16.76 -5.93 -3.50
C CYS A 259 -18.05 -6.22 -4.27
N SER A 260 -18.42 -5.37 -5.24
CA SER A 260 -19.57 -5.58 -6.12
C SER A 260 -19.45 -6.85 -6.97
N ASP A 261 -18.26 -7.19 -7.44
CA ASP A 261 -18.02 -8.35 -8.29
C ASP A 261 -18.13 -9.62 -7.45
N ILE A 262 -17.56 -9.60 -6.24
CA ILE A 262 -17.65 -10.72 -5.28
C ILE A 262 -19.10 -10.94 -4.81
N CYS A 263 -19.92 -9.88 -4.72
CA CYS A 263 -21.35 -10.06 -4.44
C CYS A 263 -22.05 -10.90 -5.51
N LYS A 264 -21.67 -10.74 -6.79
CA LYS A 264 -22.23 -11.54 -7.90
C LYS A 264 -21.80 -13.00 -7.81
N VAL A 265 -20.54 -13.25 -7.41
CA VAL A 265 -20.00 -14.60 -7.23
C VAL A 265 -20.66 -15.31 -6.05
N LEU A 266 -20.66 -14.69 -4.86
CA LEU A 266 -21.14 -15.36 -3.64
C LEU A 266 -22.68 -15.40 -3.53
N GLY A 267 -23.36 -14.50 -4.24
CA GLY A 267 -24.82 -14.39 -4.22
C GLY A 267 -25.40 -13.94 -2.87
N ASN A 268 -26.54 -13.23 -2.92
CA ASN A 268 -27.36 -12.91 -1.76
C ASN A 268 -26.57 -12.33 -0.55
N ILE A 269 -25.60 -11.45 -0.84
CA ILE A 269 -24.72 -10.78 0.11
C ILE A 269 -24.53 -9.31 -0.28
N THR A 270 -24.40 -8.42 0.71
CA THR A 270 -24.16 -6.99 0.49
C THR A 270 -22.67 -6.67 0.39
N GLN A 271 -22.33 -5.57 -0.28
CA GLN A 271 -20.92 -5.11 -0.38
C GLN A 271 -20.31 -4.86 1.00
N SER A 272 -21.10 -4.34 1.96
CA SER A 272 -20.66 -4.15 3.34
C SER A 272 -20.29 -5.48 4.01
N ARG A 273 -21.08 -6.53 3.76
CA ARG A 273 -20.79 -7.85 4.30
C ARG A 273 -19.57 -8.48 3.63
N VAL A 274 -19.38 -8.30 2.33
CA VAL A 274 -18.15 -8.68 1.61
C VAL A 274 -16.94 -7.95 2.20
N SER A 275 -17.03 -6.63 2.42
CA SER A 275 -15.96 -5.88 3.07
C SER A 275 -15.63 -6.43 4.46
N SER A 276 -16.65 -6.79 5.25
CA SER A 276 -16.46 -7.42 6.57
C SER A 276 -15.80 -8.79 6.48
N LEU A 277 -16.20 -9.64 5.52
CA LEU A 277 -15.56 -10.93 5.26
C LEU A 277 -14.10 -10.77 4.82
N CYS A 278 -13.79 -9.77 4.00
CA CYS A 278 -12.43 -9.45 3.62
C CYS A 278 -11.58 -9.09 4.83
N SER A 279 -12.10 -8.26 5.74
CA SER A 279 -11.40 -7.91 6.98
C SER A 279 -11.13 -9.14 7.86
N ILE A 280 -12.12 -10.04 7.98
CA ILE A 280 -11.95 -11.32 8.67
C ILE A 280 -10.89 -12.18 7.96
N GLY A 281 -10.86 -12.19 6.63
CA GLY A 281 -9.85 -12.93 5.85
C GLY A 281 -8.44 -12.42 6.15
N VAL A 282 -8.25 -11.09 6.20
CA VAL A 282 -6.98 -10.47 6.58
C VAL A 282 -6.57 -10.84 8.01
N GLU A 283 -7.52 -10.87 8.94
CA GLU A 283 -7.28 -11.29 10.33
C GLU A 283 -6.83 -12.75 10.40
N ILE A 284 -7.52 -13.66 9.70
CA ILE A 284 -7.19 -15.10 9.64
C ILE A 284 -5.76 -15.30 9.14
N ILE A 285 -5.38 -14.71 8.00
CA ILE A 285 -4.01 -14.87 7.47
C ILE A 285 -2.94 -14.20 8.36
N SER A 286 -3.34 -13.32 9.27
CA SER A 286 -2.42 -12.65 10.19
C SER A 286 -2.20 -13.40 11.49
N THR A 287 -3.16 -14.23 11.90
CA THR A 287 -3.21 -14.85 13.24
C THR A 287 -3.10 -16.37 13.20
N GLU A 288 -3.56 -17.01 12.13
CA GLU A 288 -3.54 -18.46 11.98
C GLU A 288 -2.37 -18.89 11.08
N GLU A 289 -1.36 -19.55 11.67
CA GLU A 289 -0.14 -19.95 10.96
C GLU A 289 -0.44 -20.85 9.75
N LYS A 290 -1.52 -21.66 9.83
CA LYS A 290 -2.01 -22.50 8.73
C LYS A 290 -2.30 -21.69 7.44
N TYR A 291 -2.80 -20.46 7.56
CA TYR A 291 -3.27 -19.66 6.42
C TYR A 291 -2.37 -18.48 6.06
N LYS A 292 -1.31 -18.26 6.83
CA LYS A 292 -0.40 -17.11 6.69
C LYS A 292 0.18 -16.93 5.29
N ASN A 293 0.49 -18.03 4.61
CA ASN A 293 1.09 -18.01 3.27
C ASN A 293 0.10 -18.39 2.16
N ILE A 294 -1.21 -18.34 2.42
CA ILE A 294 -2.23 -18.88 1.50
C ILE A 294 -2.20 -18.23 0.11
N ILE A 295 -1.91 -16.92 0.03
CA ILE A 295 -1.80 -16.18 -1.25
C ILE A 295 -0.59 -16.69 -2.04
N ASN A 296 0.58 -16.76 -1.41
CA ASN A 296 1.80 -17.25 -2.05
C ASN A 296 1.67 -18.72 -2.45
N LYS A 297 1.02 -19.53 -1.61
CA LYS A 297 0.73 -20.93 -1.89
C LYS A 297 -0.13 -21.07 -3.15
N PHE A 298 -1.19 -20.28 -3.28
CA PHE A 298 -2.00 -20.27 -4.50
C PHE A 298 -1.16 -19.92 -5.73
N ILE A 299 -0.38 -18.84 -5.66
CA ILE A 299 0.45 -18.36 -6.79
C ILE A 299 1.45 -19.45 -7.22
N SER A 300 2.11 -20.12 -6.26
CA SER A 300 3.11 -21.16 -6.55
C SER A 300 2.56 -22.42 -7.22
N LEU A 301 1.24 -22.63 -7.17
CA LEU A 301 0.57 -23.79 -7.75
C LEU A 301 0.07 -23.55 -9.17
N GLN A 302 0.17 -22.32 -9.68
CA GLN A 302 -0.26 -21.99 -11.04
C GLN A 302 0.89 -22.23 -12.02
N PRO A 303 0.61 -22.78 -13.21
CA PRO A 303 1.63 -22.93 -14.26
C PRO A 303 2.19 -21.55 -14.63
N ALA A 304 3.50 -21.51 -14.86
CA ALA A 304 4.24 -20.30 -15.22
C ALA A 304 3.86 -19.76 -16.61
#